data_AF-A0A067R6P7-F1
#
_entry.id   AF-A0A067R6P7-F1
#
_cell.length_a   1.000
_cell.length_b   1.000
_cell.length_c   1.000
_cell.angle_alpha   90.00
_cell.angle_beta   90.00
_cell.angle_gamma   90.00
#
_symmetry.space_group_name_H-M   'P 1'
#
loop_
_entity.id
_entity.type
_entity.pdbx_description
1 polymer ?
#
loop_
_entity_poly.entity_id
_entity_poly.type
_entity_poly.pdbx_seq_one_letter_code
_entity_poly.pdbx_strand_id
1 'polypeptide(L)'
;MTALRKIVCIVALLCLTLSEVTCQKPNLPGNKRRDVYIAGFFPYGHHVPESRVGRGVMPSVMLAVDHINENPTVLRNYMLHMYWNDTQNLSTANESHLFNACDRIIFRKNSSLTKYRPF
;
A
#
# COMPACT_ATOMS: atom_id res chain seq x y z
N MET A 1 6.80 -51.22 21.65
CA MET A 1 6.22 -50.86 20.32
C MET A 1 5.02 -49.89 20.40
N THR A 2 4.34 -49.75 21.53
CA THR A 2 3.18 -48.86 21.69
C THR A 2 3.54 -47.39 21.94
N ALA A 3 4.65 -47.12 22.64
CA ALA A 3 5.12 -45.76 22.91
C ALA A 3 5.57 -45.00 21.63
N LEU A 4 6.25 -45.70 20.72
CA LEU A 4 6.72 -45.12 19.45
C LEU A 4 5.55 -44.69 18.56
N ARG A 5 4.47 -45.49 18.50
CA ARG A 5 3.24 -45.13 17.79
C ARG A 5 2.57 -43.88 18.37
N LYS A 6 2.55 -43.74 19.70
CA LYS A 6 2.00 -42.56 20.38
C LYS A 6 2.80 -41.30 20.05
N ILE A 7 4.13 -41.39 20.05
CA ILE A 7 5.00 -40.24 19.73
C ILE A 7 4.79 -39.79 18.28
N VAL A 8 4.71 -40.73 17.33
CA VAL A 8 4.45 -40.41 15.91
C VAL A 8 3.08 -39.74 15.74
N CYS A 9 2.04 -40.21 16.43
CA CYS A 9 0.72 -39.59 16.38
C CYS A 9 0.72 -38.17 16.97
N ILE A 10 1.43 -37.94 18.08
CA ILE A 10 1.51 -36.62 18.72
C ILE A 10 2.24 -35.62 17.82
N VAL A 11 3.34 -36.02 17.18
CA VAL A 11 4.09 -35.16 16.24
C VAL A 11 3.25 -34.87 14.99
N ALA A 12 2.53 -35.84 14.45
CA ALA A 12 1.64 -35.65 13.30
C ALA A 12 0.48 -34.68 13.62
N LEU A 13 -0.12 -34.79 14.80
CA LEU A 13 -1.17 -33.88 15.27
C LEU A 13 -0.65 -32.46 15.47
N LEU A 14 0.54 -32.31 16.07
CA LEU A 14 1.18 -31.01 16.28
C LEU A 14 1.56 -30.33 14.94
N CYS A 15 1.98 -31.11 13.96
CA CYS A 15 2.36 -30.61 12.64
C CYS A 15 1.16 -30.14 11.82
N LEU A 16 -0.01 -30.78 11.98
CA LEU A 16 -1.25 -30.35 11.33
C LEU A 16 -1.75 -29.00 11.87
N THR A 17 -1.59 -28.74 13.18
CA THR A 17 -2.05 -27.50 13.83
C THR A 17 -1.18 -26.27 13.57
N LEU A 18 0.05 -26.45 13.08
CA LEU A 18 0.97 -25.34 12.77
C LEU A 18 0.71 -24.72 11.38
N SER A 19 -0.20 -25.30 10.59
CA SER A 19 -0.51 -24.85 9.22
C SER A 19 -1.40 -23.61 9.15
N GLU A 20 -1.90 -23.11 10.28
CA GLU A 20 -2.83 -21.98 10.32
C GLU A 20 -2.10 -20.67 10.65
N VAL A 21 -1.16 -20.26 9.79
CA VAL A 21 -0.86 -18.83 9.62
C VAL A 21 -2.05 -18.22 8.87
N THR A 22 -3.18 -18.11 9.56
CA THR A 22 -4.33 -17.41 9.01
C THR A 22 -4.01 -15.93 9.03
N CYS A 23 -3.77 -15.37 7.85
CA CYS A 23 -3.87 -13.93 7.63
C CYS A 23 -5.27 -13.52 8.10
N GLN A 24 -5.38 -12.95 9.31
CA GLN A 24 -6.65 -12.57 9.92
C GLN A 24 -7.40 -11.66 8.95
N LYS A 25 -8.45 -12.19 8.33
CA LYS A 25 -9.39 -11.42 7.52
C LYS A 25 -10.29 -10.67 8.50
N PRO A 26 -10.23 -9.33 8.61
CA PRO A 26 -11.16 -8.62 9.45
C PRO A 26 -12.54 -8.71 8.77
N ASN A 27 -13.44 -9.49 9.36
CA ASN A 27 -14.85 -9.54 8.96
C ASN A 27 -15.50 -8.20 9.37
N LEU A 28 -15.51 -7.22 8.46
CA LEU A 28 -16.31 -6.01 8.62
C LEU A 28 -17.69 -6.21 7.98
N PRO A 29 -18.76 -5.68 8.59
CA PRO A 29 -20.10 -5.71 8.05
C PRO A 29 -20.21 -4.74 6.87
N GLY A 30 -20.53 -5.26 5.68
CA GLY A 30 -20.79 -4.48 4.48
C GLY A 30 -19.66 -4.55 3.44
N ASN A 31 -20.05 -4.68 2.17
CA ASN A 31 -19.19 -4.76 0.99
C ASN A 31 -18.42 -3.44 0.69
N LYS A 32 -18.12 -2.62 1.70
CA LYS A 32 -17.43 -1.35 1.55
C LYS A 32 -15.92 -1.60 1.59
N ARG A 33 -15.25 -1.38 0.45
CA ARG A 33 -13.78 -1.40 0.37
C ARG A 33 -13.21 -0.27 1.25
N ARG A 34 -12.12 -0.56 1.96
CA ARG A 34 -11.39 0.40 2.80
C ARG A 34 -10.35 1.13 1.96
N ASP A 35 -10.31 2.46 2.03
CA ASP A 35 -9.31 3.22 1.29
C ASP A 35 -7.94 3.20 1.97
N VAL A 36 -6.91 2.83 1.22
CA VAL A 36 -5.49 2.89 1.61
C VAL A 36 -4.81 3.93 0.75
N TYR A 37 -3.98 4.76 1.37
CA TYR A 37 -3.33 5.87 0.70
C TYR A 37 -1.83 5.74 0.82
N ILE A 38 -1.14 5.84 -0.31
CA ILE A 38 0.32 5.94 -0.35
C ILE A 38 0.71 7.31 -0.90
N ALA A 39 1.83 7.83 -0.39
CA ALA A 39 2.44 9.06 -0.86
C ALA A 39 3.72 8.72 -1.64
N GLY A 40 3.93 9.39 -2.76
CA GLY A 40 5.13 9.22 -3.58
C GLY A 40 5.80 10.55 -3.90
N PHE A 41 7.11 10.56 -3.81
CA PHE A 41 7.95 11.72 -4.10
C PHE A 41 8.77 11.42 -5.34
N PHE A 42 8.50 12.12 -6.43
CA PHE A 42 9.18 11.89 -7.69
C PHE A 42 9.76 13.20 -8.22
N PRO A 43 11.03 13.20 -8.68
CA PRO A 43 11.57 14.32 -9.42
C PRO A 43 10.82 14.40 -10.75
N TYR A 44 10.06 15.47 -10.99
CA TYR A 44 9.26 15.61 -12.21
C TYR A 44 9.55 16.93 -12.96
N GLY A 45 10.09 17.93 -12.27
CA GLY A 45 10.41 19.25 -12.82
C GLY A 45 11.31 19.22 -14.06
N HIS A 46 11.00 20.03 -15.07
CA HIS A 46 11.71 20.05 -16.35
C HIS A 46 13.19 20.47 -16.25
N HIS A 47 13.55 21.25 -15.24
CA HIS A 47 14.90 21.78 -15.02
C HIS A 47 15.81 20.84 -14.22
N VAL A 48 15.31 19.68 -13.77
CA VAL A 48 16.10 18.71 -12.99
C VAL A 48 16.48 17.52 -13.89
N PRO A 49 17.77 17.20 -14.06
CA PRO A 49 18.22 16.06 -14.87
C PRO A 49 17.59 14.73 -14.45
N GLU A 50 17.47 14.53 -13.14
CA GLU A 50 16.90 13.34 -12.50
C GLU A 50 15.41 13.16 -12.81
N SER A 51 14.71 14.21 -13.28
CA SER A 51 13.30 14.12 -13.61
C SER A 51 12.99 13.23 -14.80
N ARG A 52 14.00 12.85 -15.61
CA ARG A 52 13.84 11.80 -16.62
C ARG A 52 13.42 10.47 -15.97
N VAL A 53 13.95 10.18 -14.78
CA VAL A 53 13.61 8.96 -14.03
C VAL A 53 12.18 9.06 -13.51
N GLY A 54 11.82 10.15 -12.83
CA GLY A 54 10.45 10.30 -12.31
C GLY A 54 9.38 10.31 -13.42
N ARG A 55 9.66 10.92 -14.57
CA ARG A 55 8.78 10.84 -15.76
C ARG A 55 8.67 9.44 -16.35
N GLY A 56 9.71 8.62 -16.25
CA GLY A 56 9.68 7.22 -16.71
C GLY A 56 8.97 6.29 -15.72
N VAL A 57 9.13 6.53 -14.41
CA VAL A 57 8.59 5.67 -13.35
C VAL A 57 7.11 5.95 -13.09
N MET A 58 6.68 7.23 -13.12
CA MET A 58 5.32 7.61 -12.75
C MET A 58 4.24 6.84 -13.54
N PRO A 59 4.32 6.69 -14.88
CA PRO A 59 3.33 5.93 -15.64
C PRO A 59 3.26 4.47 -15.20
N SER A 60 4.40 3.83 -14.93
CA SER A 60 4.44 2.45 -14.45
C SER A 60 3.81 2.29 -13.07
N VAL A 61 3.99 3.27 -12.17
CA VAL A 61 3.37 3.23 -10.85
C VAL A 61 1.86 3.40 -10.94
N MET A 62 1.38 4.32 -11.78
CA MET A 62 -0.07 4.49 -12.03
C MET A 62 -0.70 3.20 -12.56
N LEU A 63 -0.09 2.57 -13.56
CA LEU A 63 -0.56 1.29 -14.09
C LEU A 63 -0.56 0.18 -13.04
N ALA A 64 0.43 0.15 -12.14
CA ALA A 64 0.48 -0.83 -11.07
C ALA A 64 -0.65 -0.62 -10.03
N VAL A 65 -0.96 0.63 -9.70
CA VAL A 65 -2.09 0.97 -8.80
C VAL A 65 -3.42 0.51 -9.41
N ASP A 66 -3.62 0.77 -10.71
CA ASP A 66 -4.82 0.33 -11.43
C ASP A 66 -4.93 -1.21 -11.43
N HIS A 67 -3.85 -1.90 -11.80
CA HIS A 67 -3.81 -3.36 -11.82
C HIS A 67 -4.09 -3.99 -10.45
N ILE A 68 -3.57 -3.42 -9.37
CA ILE A 68 -3.85 -3.89 -8.00
C ILE A 68 -5.32 -3.70 -7.64
N ASN A 69 -5.92 -2.57 -8.01
CA ASN A 69 -7.32 -2.26 -7.70
C ASN A 69 -8.32 -3.10 -8.50
N GLU A 70 -7.95 -3.46 -9.74
CA GLU A 70 -8.69 -4.38 -10.60
C GLU A 70 -8.64 -5.82 -10.10
N ASN A 71 -7.52 -6.25 -9.51
CA ASN A 71 -7.35 -7.62 -9.02
C ASN A 71 -7.90 -7.78 -7.58
N PRO A 72 -9.07 -8.43 -7.40
CA PRO A 72 -9.71 -8.56 -6.09
C PRO A 72 -8.96 -9.50 -5.14
N THR A 73 -7.93 -10.22 -5.60
CA THR A 73 -7.19 -11.18 -4.77
C THR A 73 -6.02 -10.56 -4.02
N VAL A 74 -5.47 -9.43 -4.51
CA VAL A 74 -4.29 -8.78 -3.93
C VAL A 74 -4.66 -7.96 -2.70
N LEU A 75 -5.52 -6.95 -2.87
CA LEU A 75 -5.98 -6.07 -1.80
C LEU A 75 -7.47 -6.28 -1.51
N ARG A 76 -7.81 -7.45 -0.97
CA ARG A 76 -9.20 -7.83 -0.63
C ARG A 76 -9.82 -6.80 0.30
N ASN A 77 -10.97 -6.26 -0.12
CA ASN A 77 -11.73 -5.24 0.63
C ASN A 77 -10.94 -3.94 0.89
N TYR A 78 -9.95 -3.65 0.06
CA TYR A 78 -9.23 -2.38 0.07
C TYR A 78 -9.25 -1.74 -1.33
N MET A 79 -9.12 -0.42 -1.38
CA MET A 79 -8.90 0.35 -2.60
C MET A 79 -7.65 1.21 -2.37
N LEU A 80 -6.64 1.00 -3.20
CA LEU A 80 -5.38 1.70 -3.13
C LEU A 80 -5.47 3.02 -3.90
N HIS A 81 -5.11 4.11 -3.25
CA HIS A 81 -5.00 5.43 -3.84
C HIS A 81 -3.57 5.92 -3.64
N MET A 82 -3.04 6.59 -4.65
CA MET A 82 -1.71 7.17 -4.60
C MET A 82 -1.77 8.68 -4.81
N TYR A 83 -1.14 9.41 -3.91
CA TYR A 83 -0.85 10.82 -4.09
C TYR A 83 0.63 11.02 -4.34
N TRP A 84 0.97 11.89 -5.27
CA TRP A 84 2.35 12.22 -5.54
C TRP A 84 2.56 13.72 -5.70
N ASN A 85 3.77 14.16 -5.38
CA ASN A 85 4.20 15.55 -5.53
C ASN A 85 5.55 15.61 -6.24
N ASP A 86 5.71 16.59 -7.13
CA ASP A 86 6.99 16.89 -7.77
C ASP A 86 7.96 17.43 -6.72
N THR A 87 9.05 16.70 -6.50
CA THR A 87 10.08 17.08 -5.54
C THR A 87 11.24 17.84 -6.17
N GLN A 88 11.20 18.07 -7.49
CA GLN A 88 12.29 18.67 -8.25
C GLN A 88 13.62 17.99 -7.90
N ASN A 89 14.49 18.64 -7.14
CA ASN A 89 15.79 18.16 -6.68
C ASN A 89 15.77 17.84 -5.18
N LEU A 90 15.45 16.59 -4.83
CA LEU A 90 15.49 16.15 -3.43
C LEU A 90 16.89 16.29 -2.79
N SER A 91 17.96 16.40 -3.60
CA SER A 91 19.33 16.63 -3.12
C SER A 91 19.55 18.00 -2.47
N THR A 92 18.68 18.98 -2.75
CA THR A 92 18.74 20.34 -2.16
C THR A 92 17.57 20.59 -1.21
N ALA A 93 16.67 19.62 -1.07
CA ALA A 93 15.53 19.68 -0.18
C ALA A 93 16.00 19.45 1.26
N ASN A 94 15.94 20.49 2.06
CA ASN A 94 16.00 20.40 3.53
C ASN A 94 14.79 19.61 4.08
N GLU A 95 14.86 19.18 5.34
CA GLU A 95 13.78 18.45 6.02
C GLU A 95 12.42 19.19 5.95
N SER A 96 12.43 20.52 5.90
CA SER A 96 11.22 21.33 5.77
C SER A 96 10.54 21.21 4.41
N HIS A 97 11.28 20.96 3.33
CA HIS A 97 10.68 20.66 2.03
C HIS A 97 9.96 19.31 2.02
N LEU A 98 10.54 18.28 2.65
CA LEU A 98 9.87 16.98 2.83
C LEU A 98 8.63 17.13 3.72
N PHE A 99 8.74 17.87 4.82
CA PHE A 99 7.60 18.12 5.70
C PHE A 99 6.47 18.86 4.97
N ASN A 100 6.78 19.94 4.25
CA ASN A 100 5.79 20.68 3.45
C ASN A 100 5.19 19.83 2.32
N ALA A 101 5.97 18.95 1.69
CA ALA A 101 5.48 18.07 0.65
C ALA A 101 4.54 16.99 1.23
N CYS A 102 4.89 16.41 2.39
CA CYS A 102 4.01 15.53 3.15
C CYS A 102 2.72 16.24 3.56
N ASP A 103 2.82 17.45 4.09
CA ASP A 103 1.69 18.25 4.55
C ASP A 103 0.73 18.57 3.38
N ARG A 104 1.28 18.98 2.22
CA ARG A 104 0.49 19.15 0.98
C ARG A 104 -0.25 17.89 0.57
N ILE A 105 0.37 16.72 0.66
CA ILE A 105 -0.29 15.45 0.32
C ILE A 105 -1.42 15.14 1.31
N ILE A 106 -1.19 15.37 2.61
CA ILE A 106 -2.20 15.20 3.66
C ILE A 106 -3.38 16.17 3.45
N PHE A 107 -3.11 17.44 3.13
CA PHE A 107 -4.15 18.43 2.82
C PHE A 107 -4.91 18.12 1.52
N ARG A 108 -4.22 17.62 0.49
CA ARG A 108 -4.86 17.19 -0.77
C ARG A 108 -5.79 15.99 -0.55
N LYS A 109 -5.43 15.09 0.37
CA LYS A 109 -6.32 14.03 0.85
C LYS A 109 -7.53 14.60 1.57
N ASN A 110 -7.37 15.54 2.50
CA ASN A 110 -8.51 16.15 3.21
C ASN A 110 -9.52 16.85 2.28
N SER A 111 -9.03 17.50 1.22
CA SER A 111 -9.88 18.14 0.20
C SER A 111 -10.52 17.15 -0.78
N SER A 112 -9.94 15.98 -1.02
CA SER A 112 -10.59 14.91 -1.79
C SER A 112 -11.59 14.12 -0.93
N LEU A 113 -11.33 13.94 0.37
CA LEU A 113 -12.25 13.31 1.32
C LEU A 113 -13.51 14.14 1.57
N THR A 114 -13.44 15.48 1.51
CA THR A 114 -14.64 16.33 1.53
C THR A 114 -15.46 16.23 0.24
N LYS A 115 -14.84 15.84 -0.87
CA LYS A 115 -15.52 15.65 -2.17
C LYS A 115 -16.18 14.27 -2.34
N TYR A 116 -15.78 13.30 -1.51
CA TYR A 116 -16.28 11.91 -1.50
C TYR A 116 -17.05 11.55 -0.21
N ARG A 117 -17.77 12.49 0.41
CA ARG A 117 -18.87 12.11 1.31
C ARG A 117 -20.11 11.82 0.45
N PRO A 118 -20.57 10.56 0.30
CA PRO A 118 -21.94 10.35 -0.07
C PRO A 118 -22.81 10.81 1.12
N PHE A 119 -23.89 11.53 0.81
CA PHE A 119 -25.00 11.71 1.73
C PHE A 119 -25.56 10.33 2.15
#